data_AF-M4EY43-F1
#
_entry.id   AF-M4EY43-F1
#
_cell.length_a   1.000
_cell.length_b   1.000
_cell.length_c   1.000
_cell.angle_alpha   90.00
_cell.angle_beta   90.00
_cell.angle_gamma   90.00
#
_symmetry.space_group_name_H-M   'P 1'
#
loop_
_entity.id
_entity.type
_entity.pdbx_description
1 polymer ?
#
loop_
_entity_poly.entity_id
_entity_poly.type
_entity_poly.pdbx_seq_one_letter_code
_entity_poly.pdbx_strand_id
1 'polypeptide(L)'
;MFSSSTPTFPFMLIDYLTNFSSVEDDGPVTKWYGSSPPNCYNQKEILIRDLKLREEVLEAMTSGFSRNQSFGFYDYYQSDSGDNPPILLKHKPSNPELTEVSAQLPPLPCGTKIQNIAMSSFSNRRRDWAVCVKLPGSQLSLCRPFAFGQFKWINIKPMPESISSFSSIMFSKKDQRFYIPSPGGNHLCSLDLNFKEGDMPRFLRIGFEDYPKSVVSELEELNSCSRTDHIVESPTGELFYIKWYGEEYEGEDLDRDENYNDVVRSLTHKTKKFMVFREKETGYAEEKKNEVIIYTEEDDKTMTYTEDIGDLCIFVGHSQAYCVPASSSPGLKPNCIYFVGYSFGVYDITTKTCTTFFTRDADEEDSEIAPLRRLDFPYWPPPFPISC
;
A
#
# COMPACT_ATOMS: atom_id res chain seq x y z
N MET A 1 32.88 -4.29 -14.02
CA MET A 1 32.51 -5.29 -12.99
C MET A 1 32.17 -4.55 -11.70
N PHE A 2 30.94 -4.06 -11.60
CA PHE A 2 30.25 -3.81 -10.33
C PHE A 2 28.91 -4.52 -10.50
N SER A 3 28.76 -5.62 -9.76
CA SER A 3 27.59 -6.49 -9.77
C SER A 3 26.40 -5.76 -9.15
N SER A 4 25.19 -6.05 -9.67
CA SER A 4 23.88 -5.92 -9.01
C SER A 4 24.01 -5.52 -7.53
N SER A 5 23.91 -4.23 -7.24
CA SER A 5 24.07 -3.70 -5.90
C SER A 5 22.73 -3.13 -5.47
N THR A 6 21.93 -3.97 -4.83
CA THR A 6 20.86 -3.50 -3.94
C THR A 6 21.49 -2.43 -3.04
N PRO A 7 20.92 -1.22 -2.92
CA PRO A 7 21.54 -0.16 -2.14
C PRO A 7 21.76 -0.65 -0.69
N THR A 8 23.00 -0.59 -0.22
CA THR A 8 23.38 -1.10 1.12
C THR A 8 22.56 -0.42 2.22
N PHE A 9 22.16 0.84 1.99
CA PHE A 9 21.28 1.62 2.85
C PHE A 9 20.20 2.32 2.01
N PRO A 10 19.10 1.63 1.65
CA PRO A 10 18.11 2.16 0.70
C PRO A 10 17.47 3.45 1.18
N PHE A 11 17.12 3.55 2.46
CA PHE A 11 16.43 4.72 2.98
C PHE A 11 17.36 5.93 3.17
N MET A 12 18.67 5.74 3.28
CA MET A 12 19.62 6.87 3.29
C MET A 12 19.64 7.60 1.95
N LEU A 13 19.48 6.87 0.84
CA LEU A 13 19.33 7.48 -0.49
C LEU A 13 18.08 8.35 -0.56
N ILE A 14 16.95 7.82 -0.07
CA ILE A 14 15.67 8.55 -0.06
C ILE A 14 15.74 9.77 0.88
N ASP A 15 16.36 9.63 2.05
CA ASP A 15 16.59 10.75 2.98
C ASP A 15 17.44 11.84 2.32
N TYR A 16 18.53 11.47 1.66
CA TYR A 16 19.38 12.40 0.91
C TYR A 16 18.58 13.18 -0.13
N LEU A 17 17.82 12.50 -1.00
CA LEU A 17 17.02 13.14 -2.04
C LEU A 17 15.94 14.06 -1.45
N THR A 18 15.27 13.61 -0.39
CA THR A 18 14.21 14.41 0.26
C THR A 18 14.75 15.60 1.06
N ASN A 19 16.02 15.61 1.47
CA ASN A 19 16.66 16.75 2.14
C ASN A 19 17.54 17.60 1.19
N PHE A 20 17.73 17.14 -0.05
CA PHE A 20 18.57 17.80 -1.02
C PHE A 20 18.13 19.26 -1.27
N SER A 21 19.14 20.13 -1.33
CA SER A 21 18.97 21.59 -1.33
C SER A 21 19.42 22.27 -2.62
N SER A 22 19.99 21.56 -3.60
CA SER A 22 20.40 22.21 -4.85
C SER A 22 19.19 22.46 -5.76
N VAL A 23 19.18 23.65 -6.35
CA VAL A 23 18.16 24.19 -7.26
C VAL A 23 18.74 24.28 -8.69
N GLU A 24 19.92 23.70 -8.93
CA GLU A 24 20.58 23.79 -10.23
C GLU A 24 19.85 22.90 -11.25
N ASP A 25 19.42 23.50 -12.36
CA ASP A 25 18.52 22.91 -13.36
C ASP A 25 19.17 21.78 -14.18
N ASP A 26 20.50 21.73 -14.23
CA ASP A 26 21.29 20.85 -15.11
C ASP A 26 21.96 19.66 -14.38
N GLY A 27 21.61 19.41 -13.11
CA GLY A 27 22.11 18.28 -12.34
C GLY A 27 21.40 16.95 -12.63
N PRO A 28 21.96 15.80 -12.18
CA PRO A 28 21.30 14.49 -12.31
C PRO A 28 19.97 14.39 -11.54
N VAL A 29 19.75 15.32 -10.60
CA VAL A 29 18.53 15.50 -9.82
C VAL A 29 18.18 16.97 -9.80
N THR A 30 16.97 17.31 -10.21
CA THR A 30 16.42 18.68 -10.13
C THR A 30 15.28 18.70 -9.13
N LYS A 31 15.24 19.73 -8.28
CA LYS A 31 14.17 19.92 -7.30
C LYS A 31 13.43 21.20 -7.64
N TRP A 32 12.11 21.11 -7.78
CA TRP A 32 11.26 22.28 -7.86
C TRP A 32 10.13 22.18 -6.83
N TYR A 33 9.53 23.33 -6.56
CA TYR A 33 8.33 23.44 -5.74
C TYR A 33 7.16 23.54 -6.70
N GLY A 34 6.15 22.67 -6.54
CA GLY A 34 4.97 22.72 -7.38
C GLY A 34 4.33 24.11 -7.30
N SER A 35 3.88 24.64 -8.44
CA SER A 35 3.16 25.91 -8.55
C SER A 35 1.76 25.77 -7.96
N SER A 36 1.67 25.57 -6.65
CA SER A 36 0.37 25.54 -5.99
C SER A 36 0.02 26.96 -5.50
N PRO A 37 -1.25 27.39 -5.59
CA PRO A 37 -1.71 28.65 -5.02
C PRO A 37 -1.24 28.82 -3.58
N PRO A 38 -1.11 30.06 -3.06
CA PRO A 38 -0.53 30.36 -1.74
C PRO A 38 -1.23 29.73 -0.51
N ASN A 39 -2.28 28.94 -0.72
CA ASN A 39 -3.01 28.19 0.32
C ASN A 39 -2.89 26.66 0.18
N CYS A 40 -2.11 26.14 -0.76
CA CYS A 40 -1.98 24.70 -0.96
C CYS A 40 -0.89 24.06 -0.11
N TYR A 41 -1.09 22.77 0.19
CA TYR A 41 -0.13 21.87 0.85
C TYR A 41 1.25 21.97 0.22
N ASN A 42 2.29 21.74 1.03
CA ASN A 42 3.67 21.77 0.58
C ASN A 42 3.92 20.60 -0.40
N GLN A 43 3.77 20.84 -1.70
CA GLN A 43 4.15 19.88 -2.73
C GLN A 43 5.61 20.12 -3.13
N LYS A 44 6.41 19.09 -2.92
CA LYS A 44 7.81 19.05 -3.35
C LYS A 44 7.93 18.00 -4.43
N GLU A 45 8.60 18.33 -5.52
CA GLU A 45 8.79 17.41 -6.62
C GLU A 45 10.28 17.30 -6.90
N ILE A 46 10.71 16.06 -7.14
CA ILE A 46 12.11 15.71 -7.38
C ILE A 46 12.16 14.98 -8.71
N LEU A 47 12.74 15.60 -9.72
CA LEU A 47 13.00 15.00 -11.02
C LEU A 47 14.35 14.28 -10.98
N ILE A 48 14.33 12.99 -11.26
CA ILE A 48 15.52 12.13 -11.38
C ILE A 48 15.76 11.92 -12.87
N ARG A 49 16.88 12.43 -13.39
CA ARG A 49 17.24 12.32 -14.81
C ARG A 49 18.17 11.14 -15.09
N ASP A 50 18.97 10.77 -14.09
CA ASP A 50 19.91 9.65 -14.21
C ASP A 50 19.17 8.31 -14.11
N LEU A 51 19.22 7.51 -15.19
CA LEU A 51 18.53 6.22 -15.28
C LEU A 51 18.99 5.22 -14.22
N LYS A 52 20.27 5.26 -13.84
CA LYS A 52 20.79 4.34 -12.83
C LYS A 52 20.26 4.71 -11.45
N LEU A 53 20.25 6.00 -11.13
CA LEU A 53 19.68 6.53 -9.90
C LEU A 53 18.17 6.29 -9.82
N ARG A 54 17.46 6.42 -10.94
CA ARG A 54 16.03 6.05 -11.05
C ARG A 54 15.82 4.61 -10.57
N GLU A 55 16.57 3.65 -11.12
CA GLU A 55 16.46 2.25 -10.72
C GLU A 55 16.85 2.04 -9.25
N GLU A 56 17.91 2.70 -8.76
CA GLU A 56 18.30 2.64 -7.35
C GLU A 56 17.20 3.17 -6.41
N VAL A 57 16.49 4.23 -6.81
CA VAL A 57 15.35 4.79 -6.05
C VAL A 57 14.14 3.86 -6.08
N LEU A 58 13.82 3.28 -7.24
CA LEU A 58 12.76 2.27 -7.36
C LEU A 58 13.05 1.08 -6.44
N GLU A 59 14.25 0.52 -6.53
CA GLU A 59 14.68 -0.58 -5.66
C GLU A 59 14.64 -0.17 -4.18
N ALA A 60 15.14 1.02 -3.82
CA ALA A 60 15.16 1.49 -2.44
C ALA A 60 13.76 1.63 -1.85
N MET A 61 12.84 2.28 -2.57
CA MET A 61 11.45 2.48 -2.13
C MET A 61 10.67 1.16 -2.07
N THR A 62 10.94 0.22 -2.98
CA THR A 62 10.34 -1.12 -2.95
C THR A 62 10.99 -2.04 -1.91
N SER A 63 12.25 -1.79 -1.51
CA SER A 63 12.98 -2.64 -0.56
C SER A 63 12.32 -2.73 0.82
N GLY A 64 11.60 -1.70 1.24
CA GLY A 64 10.84 -1.77 2.49
C GLY A 64 9.77 -2.85 2.45
N PHE A 65 9.02 -2.94 1.34
CA PHE A 65 7.95 -3.92 1.15
C PHE A 65 8.49 -5.36 1.11
N SER A 66 9.76 -5.54 0.75
CA SER A 66 10.42 -6.85 0.77
C SER A 66 11.13 -7.18 2.11
N ARG A 67 11.46 -6.20 2.96
CA ARG A 67 12.22 -6.42 4.20
C ARG A 67 11.43 -7.02 5.36
N ASN A 68 10.15 -6.66 5.52
CA ASN A 68 9.33 -7.15 6.65
C ASN A 68 8.39 -8.29 6.28
N GLN A 69 8.12 -8.47 5.00
CA GLN A 69 7.23 -9.50 4.46
C GLN A 69 7.76 -9.92 3.09
N SER A 70 9.01 -10.35 3.04
CA SER A 70 9.58 -11.01 1.86
C SER A 70 8.68 -12.20 1.53
N PHE A 71 7.68 -11.97 0.69
CA PHE A 71 6.89 -12.95 -0.02
C PHE A 71 7.02 -12.57 -1.47
N GLY A 72 8.09 -13.08 -2.07
CA GLY A 72 8.20 -13.09 -3.52
C GLY A 72 7.17 -14.09 -4.04
N PHE A 73 6.20 -13.59 -4.79
CA PHE A 73 5.46 -14.40 -5.74
C PHE A 73 6.33 -14.47 -6.98
N TYR A 74 6.65 -15.68 -7.44
CA TYR A 74 7.25 -15.79 -8.77
C TYR A 74 6.19 -15.44 -9.82
N ASP A 75 6.66 -14.76 -10.87
CA ASP A 75 5.89 -14.34 -12.01
C ASP A 75 5.02 -15.46 -12.57
N TYR A 76 3.75 -15.10 -12.77
CA TYR A 76 2.81 -15.81 -13.61
C TYR A 76 3.19 -15.51 -15.07
N TYR A 77 4.21 -16.20 -15.60
CA TYR A 77 4.30 -16.33 -17.05
C TYR A 77 3.37 -17.45 -17.46
N GLN A 78 2.47 -17.15 -18.41
CA GLN A 78 1.67 -18.13 -19.14
C GLN A 78 2.58 -19.29 -19.51
N SER A 79 2.43 -20.43 -18.83
CA SER A 79 2.96 -21.67 -19.35
C SER A 79 2.06 -22.06 -20.52
N ASP A 80 2.62 -22.09 -21.72
CA ASP A 80 1.99 -22.63 -22.94
C ASP A 80 1.49 -24.08 -22.79
N SER A 81 1.72 -24.71 -21.64
CA SER A 81 1.35 -26.09 -21.33
C SER A 81 -0.06 -26.30 -20.78
N GLY A 82 -0.90 -25.26 -20.64
CA GLY A 82 -2.30 -25.42 -20.21
C GLY A 82 -2.52 -25.89 -18.76
N ASP A 83 -1.45 -26.09 -17.99
CA ASP A 83 -1.49 -26.35 -16.55
C ASP A 83 -1.40 -25.03 -15.79
N ASN A 84 -2.27 -24.81 -14.79
CA ASN A 84 -2.16 -23.65 -13.90
C ASN A 84 -1.09 -23.92 -12.84
N PRO A 85 0.08 -23.24 -12.86
CA PRO A 85 1.14 -23.51 -11.90
C PRO A 85 0.73 -23.11 -10.47
N PRO A 86 1.25 -23.81 -9.44
CA PRO A 86 0.98 -23.47 -8.06
C PRO A 86 1.60 -22.13 -7.70
N ILE A 87 0.94 -21.40 -6.80
CA ILE A 87 1.44 -20.12 -6.29
C ILE A 87 2.53 -20.40 -5.25
N LEU A 88 3.76 -19.96 -5.50
CA LEU A 88 4.88 -20.15 -4.57
C LEU A 88 5.04 -18.94 -3.65
N LEU A 89 4.86 -19.18 -2.35
CA LEU A 89 5.23 -18.24 -1.30
C LEU A 89 6.63 -18.58 -0.82
N LYS A 90 7.55 -17.60 -0.85
CA LYS A 90 8.86 -17.73 -0.20
C LYS A 90 9.03 -16.67 0.86
N HIS A 91 9.32 -17.09 2.08
CA HIS A 91 9.69 -16.22 3.19
C HIS A 91 11.17 -16.32 3.49
N LYS A 92 11.87 -15.19 3.34
CA LYS A 92 13.27 -15.08 3.74
C LYS A 92 13.34 -14.39 5.11
N PRO A 93 13.58 -15.13 6.20
CA PRO A 93 13.63 -14.57 7.53
C PRO A 93 14.80 -13.57 7.65
N SER A 94 14.61 -12.53 8.45
CA SER A 94 15.62 -11.49 8.69
C SER A 94 16.86 -12.03 9.42
N ASN A 95 16.73 -13.14 10.16
CA ASN A 95 17.86 -13.83 10.77
C ASN A 95 18.51 -14.78 9.74
N PRO A 96 19.77 -14.56 9.34
CA PRO A 96 20.47 -15.41 8.35
C PRO A 96 20.70 -16.85 8.82
N GLU A 97 20.57 -17.15 10.12
CA GLU A 97 20.65 -18.52 10.64
C GLU A 97 19.35 -19.33 10.43
N LEU A 98 18.25 -18.68 10.06
CA LEU A 98 16.98 -19.35 9.80
C LEU A 98 16.87 -19.70 8.30
N THR A 99 16.48 -20.94 8.02
CA THR A 99 16.26 -21.41 6.65
C THR A 99 15.08 -20.69 6.00
N GLU A 100 15.23 -20.33 4.72
CA GLU A 100 14.14 -19.86 3.87
C GLU A 100 12.98 -20.87 3.92
N VAL A 101 11.77 -20.33 4.06
CA VAL A 101 10.56 -21.13 4.22
C VAL A 101 9.73 -20.93 2.97
N SER A 102 9.26 -22.01 2.35
CA SER A 102 8.39 -21.92 1.18
C SER A 102 7.12 -22.72 1.35
N ALA A 103 6.00 -22.18 0.85
CA ALA A 103 4.74 -22.90 0.75
C ALA A 103 4.18 -22.78 -0.67
N GLN A 104 3.63 -23.88 -1.17
CA GLN A 104 2.93 -23.91 -2.45
C GLN A 104 1.43 -23.85 -2.18
N LEU A 105 0.81 -22.76 -2.60
CA LEU A 105 -0.63 -22.60 -2.61
C LEU A 105 -1.23 -23.24 -3.87
N PRO A 106 -2.51 -23.67 -3.82
CA PRO A 106 -3.19 -24.21 -4.98
C PRO A 106 -3.28 -23.15 -6.08
N PRO A 107 -3.29 -23.54 -7.36
CA PRO A 107 -3.50 -22.58 -8.44
C PRO A 107 -4.86 -21.88 -8.30
N LEU A 108 -4.91 -20.63 -8.77
CA LEU A 108 -6.17 -19.93 -9.01
C LEU A 108 -6.70 -20.28 -10.42
N PRO A 109 -8.00 -20.05 -10.71
CA PRO A 109 -8.53 -20.25 -12.05
C PRO A 109 -7.72 -19.48 -13.10
N CYS A 110 -7.57 -20.06 -14.30
CA CYS A 110 -6.78 -19.44 -15.38
C CYS A 110 -7.32 -18.04 -15.71
N GLY A 111 -6.40 -17.08 -15.90
CA GLY A 111 -6.75 -15.67 -16.17
C GLY A 111 -7.12 -14.84 -14.92
N THR A 112 -7.05 -15.43 -13.72
CA THR A 112 -7.28 -14.68 -12.48
C THR A 112 -6.10 -13.75 -12.19
N LYS A 113 -6.41 -12.45 -12.01
CA LYS A 113 -5.44 -11.39 -11.69
C LYS A 113 -5.54 -11.04 -10.21
N ILE A 114 -4.50 -11.29 -9.40
CA ILE A 114 -4.53 -10.92 -7.97
C ILE A 114 -4.43 -9.38 -7.86
N GLN A 115 -5.37 -8.75 -7.16
CA GLN A 115 -5.38 -7.30 -6.94
C GLN A 115 -4.65 -6.89 -5.67
N ASN A 116 -4.74 -7.69 -4.61
CA ASN A 116 -4.08 -7.43 -3.34
C ASN A 116 -3.95 -8.73 -2.55
N ILE A 117 -3.00 -8.78 -1.61
CA ILE A 117 -2.77 -9.91 -0.73
C ILE A 117 -2.36 -9.45 0.67
N ALA A 118 -2.79 -10.21 1.67
CA ALA A 118 -2.27 -10.14 3.02
C ALA A 118 -2.06 -11.55 3.58
N MET A 119 -1.16 -11.69 4.54
CA MET A 119 -0.86 -12.96 5.19
C MET A 119 -0.71 -12.79 6.70
N SER A 120 -1.12 -13.81 7.43
CA SER A 120 -0.74 -13.98 8.84
C SER A 120 0.75 -14.35 8.99
N SER A 121 1.26 -14.37 10.22
CA SER A 121 2.67 -14.71 10.47
C SER A 121 3.05 -16.10 9.95
N PHE A 122 3.93 -16.14 8.95
CA PHE A 122 4.48 -17.38 8.41
C PHE A 122 5.64 -17.85 9.29
N SER A 123 5.38 -18.81 10.18
CA SER A 123 6.41 -19.37 11.05
C SER A 123 6.73 -20.80 10.64
N ASN A 124 8.02 -21.14 10.60
CA ASN A 124 8.53 -22.51 10.35
C ASN A 124 7.93 -23.58 11.29
N ARG A 125 7.32 -23.16 12.40
CA ARG A 125 6.92 -24.05 13.50
C ARG A 125 5.41 -24.25 13.63
N ARG A 126 4.57 -23.45 12.95
CA ARG A 126 3.10 -23.55 13.06
C ARG A 126 2.45 -23.70 11.68
N ARG A 127 1.64 -24.74 11.53
CA ARG A 127 0.73 -24.94 10.39
C ARG A 127 -0.52 -24.04 10.45
N ASP A 128 -0.47 -22.97 11.24
CA ASP A 128 -1.59 -22.08 11.55
C ASP A 128 -1.33 -20.68 10.98
N TRP A 129 -1.04 -20.63 9.68
CA TRP A 129 -1.02 -19.37 8.92
C TRP A 129 -2.12 -19.39 7.87
N ALA A 130 -2.59 -18.23 7.45
CA ALA A 130 -3.50 -18.07 6.34
C ALA A 130 -3.03 -16.94 5.43
N VAL A 131 -3.42 -17.06 4.15
CA VAL A 131 -3.26 -16.05 3.11
C VAL A 131 -4.66 -15.63 2.65
N CYS A 132 -4.90 -14.34 2.60
CA CYS A 132 -6.09 -13.76 1.99
C CYS A 132 -5.69 -13.04 0.70
N VAL A 133 -6.31 -13.41 -0.41
CA VAL A 133 -6.15 -12.72 -1.70
C VAL A 133 -7.45 -12.01 -2.06
N LYS A 134 -7.30 -10.82 -2.64
CA LYS A 134 -8.38 -10.08 -3.28
C LYS A 134 -8.27 -10.21 -4.79
N LEU A 135 -9.38 -10.55 -5.42
CA LEU A 135 -9.51 -10.75 -6.86
C LEU A 135 -10.51 -9.72 -7.44
N PRO A 136 -10.54 -9.54 -8.77
CA PRO A 136 -11.39 -8.55 -9.42
C PRO A 136 -12.87 -8.77 -9.13
N GLY A 137 -13.64 -7.68 -9.05
CA GLY A 137 -15.06 -7.73 -8.69
C GLY A 137 -15.30 -7.93 -7.19
N SER A 138 -14.39 -7.43 -6.34
CA SER A 138 -14.52 -7.48 -4.87
C SER A 138 -14.67 -8.89 -4.32
N GLN A 139 -13.95 -9.84 -4.94
CA GLN A 139 -13.93 -11.24 -4.52
C GLN A 139 -12.76 -11.47 -3.57
N LEU A 140 -12.98 -12.28 -2.54
CA LEU A 140 -11.95 -12.67 -1.57
C LEU A 140 -11.81 -14.19 -1.55
N SER A 141 -10.57 -14.66 -1.49
CA SER A 141 -10.27 -16.07 -1.28
C SER A 141 -9.26 -16.21 -0.16
N LEU A 142 -9.54 -17.10 0.79
CA LEU A 142 -8.67 -17.43 1.90
C LEU A 142 -8.06 -18.80 1.69
N CYS A 143 -6.75 -18.94 1.90
CA CYS A 143 -6.09 -20.24 1.93
C CYS A 143 -5.40 -20.45 3.27
N ARG A 144 -5.55 -21.65 3.83
CA ARG A 144 -4.86 -22.10 5.05
C ARG A 144 -4.36 -23.53 4.88
N PRO A 145 -3.28 -23.93 5.57
CA PRO A 145 -2.89 -25.32 5.70
C PRO A 145 -3.98 -26.11 6.44
N PHE A 146 -4.37 -27.27 5.89
CA PHE A 146 -5.18 -28.28 6.59
C PHE A 146 -4.29 -29.27 7.35
N ALA A 147 -4.89 -30.08 8.23
CA ALA A 147 -4.21 -30.99 9.17
C ALA A 147 -3.22 -31.99 8.54
N PHE A 148 -3.18 -32.12 7.21
CA PHE A 148 -2.29 -33.02 6.46
C PHE A 148 -1.43 -32.31 5.40
N GLY A 149 -1.27 -30.98 5.47
CA GLY A 149 -0.48 -30.20 4.51
C GLY A 149 -1.17 -29.98 3.16
N GLN A 150 -2.46 -30.31 3.05
CA GLN A 150 -3.28 -29.92 1.91
C GLN A 150 -3.68 -28.45 2.04
N PHE A 151 -3.72 -27.76 0.92
CA PHE A 151 -4.18 -26.39 0.81
C PHE A 151 -5.47 -26.36 -0.03
N LYS A 152 -6.49 -25.62 0.42
CA LYS A 152 -7.72 -25.39 -0.35
C LYS A 152 -8.06 -23.91 -0.27
N TRP A 153 -8.50 -23.34 -1.39
CA TRP A 153 -9.10 -22.02 -1.41
C TRP A 153 -10.52 -22.07 -0.84
N ILE A 154 -10.78 -21.23 0.16
CA ILE A 154 -12.09 -20.91 0.68
C ILE A 154 -12.51 -19.62 -0.01
N ASN A 155 -13.39 -19.75 -1.00
CA ASN A 155 -13.92 -18.58 -1.71
C ASN A 155 -15.03 -17.96 -0.88
N ILE A 156 -14.86 -16.68 -0.56
CA ILE A 156 -15.85 -15.90 0.14
C ILE A 156 -16.81 -15.33 -0.90
N LYS A 157 -18.11 -15.32 -0.58
CA LYS A 157 -19.13 -14.79 -1.50
C LYS A 157 -18.75 -13.36 -1.90
N PRO A 158 -18.85 -12.98 -3.19
CA PRO A 158 -18.56 -11.62 -3.63
C PRO A 158 -19.47 -10.62 -2.91
N MET A 159 -18.89 -9.55 -2.38
CA MET A 159 -19.62 -8.50 -1.66
C MET A 159 -19.15 -7.12 -2.13
N PRO A 160 -19.52 -6.70 -3.35
CA PRO A 160 -19.01 -5.47 -3.97
C PRO A 160 -19.36 -4.20 -3.19
N GLU A 161 -20.50 -4.17 -2.50
CA GLU A 161 -20.91 -3.03 -1.67
C GLU A 161 -20.09 -2.92 -0.37
N SER A 162 -19.38 -3.98 0.03
CA SER A 162 -18.71 -4.06 1.34
C SER A 162 -17.19 -4.19 1.26
N ILE A 163 -16.63 -4.39 0.06
CA ILE A 163 -15.19 -4.56 -0.17
C ILE A 163 -14.73 -3.58 -1.23
N SER A 164 -13.88 -2.64 -0.82
CA SER A 164 -13.27 -1.67 -1.73
C SER A 164 -12.32 -2.36 -2.71
N SER A 165 -12.52 -2.11 -4.00
CA SER A 165 -11.65 -2.60 -5.06
C SER A 165 -10.22 -2.13 -4.87
N PHE A 166 -9.99 -0.88 -4.44
CA PHE A 166 -8.67 -0.24 -4.43
C PHE A 166 -7.94 -0.24 -3.07
N SER A 167 -8.64 -0.53 -1.98
CA SER A 167 -8.06 -0.57 -0.63
C SER A 167 -7.26 -1.84 -0.35
N SER A 168 -6.19 -1.77 0.42
CA SER A 168 -5.41 -2.97 0.79
C SER A 168 -6.10 -3.82 1.85
N ILE A 169 -5.98 -5.15 1.75
CA ILE A 169 -6.21 -6.08 2.87
C ILE A 169 -5.08 -5.88 3.89
N MET A 170 -5.41 -5.96 5.17
CA MET A 170 -4.43 -5.98 6.26
C MET A 170 -4.71 -7.16 7.18
N PHE A 171 -3.67 -7.88 7.61
CA PHE A 171 -3.79 -8.86 8.69
C PHE A 171 -3.36 -8.24 10.02
N SER A 172 -4.27 -8.21 11.00
CA SER A 172 -3.99 -7.76 12.35
C SER A 172 -3.44 -8.92 13.18
N LYS A 173 -2.23 -8.76 13.73
CA LYS A 173 -1.66 -9.77 14.63
C LYS A 173 -2.28 -9.70 16.01
N LYS A 174 -2.66 -8.49 16.46
CA LYS A 174 -3.39 -8.28 17.71
C LYS A 174 -4.75 -9.00 17.69
N ASP A 175 -5.54 -8.77 16.65
CA ASP A 175 -6.92 -9.26 16.57
C ASP A 175 -7.04 -10.64 15.88
N GLN A 176 -5.94 -11.16 15.32
CA GLN A 176 -5.87 -12.42 14.56
C GLN A 176 -6.92 -12.50 13.44
N ARG A 177 -7.07 -11.39 12.70
CA ARG A 177 -8.12 -11.20 11.70
C ARG A 177 -7.57 -10.46 10.48
N PHE A 178 -8.15 -10.75 9.32
CA PHE A 178 -7.97 -9.91 8.12
C PHE A 178 -9.03 -8.82 8.11
N TYR A 179 -8.60 -7.58 7.90
CA TYR A 179 -9.45 -6.42 7.73
C TYR A 179 -9.40 -5.92 6.29
N ILE A 180 -10.58 -5.62 5.75
CA ILE A 180 -10.75 -5.08 4.41
C ILE A 180 -11.67 -3.86 4.51
N PRO A 181 -11.20 -2.65 4.15
CA PRO A 181 -12.05 -1.47 4.13
C PRO A 181 -13.21 -1.59 3.13
N SER A 182 -14.39 -1.15 3.56
CA SER A 182 -15.53 -0.96 2.66
C SER A 182 -15.32 0.26 1.76
N PRO A 183 -16.01 0.34 0.60
CA PRO A 183 -16.17 1.61 -0.09
C PRO A 183 -16.68 2.69 0.88
N GLY A 184 -16.13 3.90 0.79
CA GLY A 184 -16.49 5.00 1.70
C GLY A 184 -15.82 4.96 3.07
N GLY A 185 -15.20 3.85 3.49
CA GLY A 185 -14.33 3.79 4.67
C GLY A 185 -15.02 3.78 6.03
N ASN A 186 -16.34 3.60 6.06
CA ASN A 186 -17.13 3.62 7.31
C ASN A 186 -17.30 2.24 7.96
N HIS A 187 -16.90 1.17 7.25
CA HIS A 187 -16.98 -0.20 7.74
C HIS A 187 -15.73 -1.00 7.37
N LEU A 188 -15.44 -2.04 8.15
CA LEU A 188 -14.47 -3.07 7.83
C LEU A 188 -15.15 -4.41 7.67
N CYS A 189 -14.90 -5.07 6.56
CA CYS A 189 -15.07 -6.52 6.48
C CYS A 189 -13.94 -7.18 7.27
N SER A 190 -14.30 -8.11 8.15
CA SER A 190 -13.38 -8.85 9.01
C SER A 190 -13.53 -10.34 8.78
N LEU A 191 -12.40 -10.99 8.58
CA LEU A 191 -12.30 -12.44 8.44
C LEU A 191 -11.40 -13.00 9.54
N ASP A 192 -11.93 -13.90 10.35
CA ASP A 192 -11.14 -14.59 11.38
C ASP A 192 -10.02 -15.41 10.74
N LEU A 193 -8.84 -15.49 11.37
CA LEU A 193 -7.76 -16.37 10.92
C LEU A 193 -8.24 -17.82 10.74
N ASN A 194 -9.21 -18.25 11.55
CA ASN A 194 -9.79 -19.60 11.51
C ASN A 194 -11.06 -19.73 10.67
N PHE A 195 -11.37 -18.74 9.81
CA PHE A 195 -12.53 -18.76 8.93
C PHE A 195 -12.62 -20.06 8.12
N LYS A 196 -13.83 -20.64 8.06
CA LYS A 196 -14.16 -21.90 7.40
C LYS A 196 -15.18 -21.70 6.28
N GLU A 197 -15.26 -22.70 5.41
CA GLU A 197 -16.30 -22.76 4.39
C GLU A 197 -17.69 -22.77 5.03
N GLY A 198 -18.56 -21.83 4.64
CA GLY A 198 -19.88 -21.62 5.22
C GLY A 198 -19.95 -20.54 6.30
N ASP A 199 -18.81 -20.08 6.82
CA ASP A 199 -18.77 -18.93 7.72
C ASP A 199 -19.18 -17.64 6.97
N MET A 200 -19.72 -16.68 7.72
CA MET A 200 -20.08 -15.38 7.19
C MET A 200 -19.05 -14.32 7.63
N PRO A 201 -18.59 -13.45 6.74
CA PRO A 201 -17.75 -12.31 7.11
C PRO A 201 -18.44 -11.45 8.17
N ARG A 202 -17.65 -10.88 9.09
CA ARG A 202 -18.14 -9.89 10.06
C ARG A 202 -17.95 -8.49 9.51
N PHE A 203 -18.82 -7.57 9.90
CA PHE A 203 -18.72 -6.16 9.52
C PHE A 203 -18.64 -5.31 10.78
N LEU A 204 -17.58 -4.52 10.88
CA LEU A 204 -17.32 -3.64 12.01
C LEU A 204 -17.57 -2.21 11.55
N ARG A 205 -18.18 -1.37 12.39
CA ARG A 205 -18.27 0.06 12.09
C ARG A 205 -16.96 0.75 12.46
N ILE A 206 -16.51 1.65 11.59
CA ILE A 206 -15.48 2.63 11.93
C ILE A 206 -16.15 3.98 12.17
N GLY A 207 -16.06 4.47 13.40
CA GLY A 207 -16.38 5.85 13.73
C GLY A 207 -15.14 6.73 13.60
N PHE A 208 -15.28 7.91 12.99
CA PHE A 208 -14.25 8.94 13.01
C PHE A 208 -14.72 10.08 13.92
N GLU A 209 -13.87 10.52 14.86
CA GLU A 209 -14.15 11.72 15.64
C GLU A 209 -14.13 12.97 14.73
N ASP A 210 -14.78 14.04 15.20
CA ASP A 210 -14.84 15.31 14.47
C ASP A 210 -13.44 15.85 14.19
N TYR A 211 -13.23 16.32 12.96
CA TYR A 211 -11.98 16.93 12.54
C TYR A 211 -11.73 18.25 13.28
N PRO A 212 -10.47 18.58 13.63
CA PRO A 212 -10.11 19.93 14.02
C PRO A 212 -10.54 20.94 12.93
N LYS A 213 -10.97 22.15 13.33
CA LYS A 213 -11.47 23.17 12.38
C LYS A 213 -10.49 23.48 11.24
N SER A 214 -9.19 23.47 11.50
CA SER A 214 -8.14 23.68 10.49
C SER A 214 -8.20 22.63 9.36
N VAL A 215 -8.59 21.40 9.68
CA VAL A 215 -8.64 20.26 8.76
C VAL A 215 -9.94 20.22 7.97
N VAL A 216 -11.02 20.83 8.47
CA VAL A 216 -12.32 20.86 7.77
C VAL A 216 -12.21 21.59 6.44
N SER A 217 -11.57 22.76 6.40
CA SER A 217 -11.33 23.49 5.14
C SER A 217 -10.46 22.69 4.17
N GLU A 218 -9.50 21.93 4.70
CA GLU A 218 -8.64 21.06 3.90
C GLU A 218 -9.44 19.91 3.23
N LEU A 219 -10.55 19.45 3.81
CA LEU A 219 -11.40 18.39 3.24
C LEU A 219 -12.14 18.84 1.98
N GLU A 220 -12.56 20.10 1.90
CA GLU A 220 -13.33 20.62 0.76
C GLU A 220 -12.53 20.50 -0.55
N GLU A 221 -11.22 20.74 -0.47
CA GLU A 221 -10.28 20.63 -1.60
C GLU A 221 -10.00 19.19 -2.03
N LEU A 222 -10.29 18.21 -1.16
CA LEU A 222 -10.09 16.78 -1.43
C LEU A 222 -11.34 16.13 -2.03
N ASN A 223 -12.47 16.83 -2.12
CA ASN A 223 -13.72 16.27 -2.64
C ASN A 223 -13.63 15.83 -4.10
N SER A 224 -12.75 16.45 -4.90
CA SER A 224 -12.49 16.03 -6.29
C SER A 224 -11.46 14.93 -6.42
N CYS A 225 -10.77 14.57 -5.33
CA CYS A 225 -9.70 13.59 -5.36
C CYS A 225 -10.26 12.17 -5.32
N SER A 226 -9.60 11.27 -6.04
CA SER A 226 -9.72 9.84 -5.79
C SER A 226 -9.21 9.52 -4.38
N ARG A 227 -9.77 8.49 -3.75
CA ARG A 227 -9.41 8.09 -2.39
C ARG A 227 -9.30 6.59 -2.26
N THR A 228 -8.18 6.14 -1.70
CA THR A 228 -8.03 4.77 -1.19
C THR A 228 -7.85 4.78 0.32
N ASP A 229 -8.34 3.71 0.94
CA ASP A 229 -8.34 3.54 2.38
C ASP A 229 -7.42 2.38 2.75
N HIS A 230 -6.51 2.58 3.70
CA HIS A 230 -5.53 1.60 4.13
C HIS A 230 -5.52 1.52 5.66
N ILE A 231 -5.27 0.33 6.18
CA ILE A 231 -5.15 0.10 7.62
C ILE A 231 -3.76 -0.47 7.86
N VAL A 232 -3.13 -0.06 8.94
CA VAL A 232 -1.82 -0.56 9.34
C VAL A 232 -1.77 -0.78 10.84
N GLU A 233 -1.19 -1.90 11.25
CA GLU A 233 -0.89 -2.19 12.64
C GLU A 233 0.59 -1.89 12.89
N SER A 234 0.86 -1.10 13.93
CA SER A 234 2.21 -0.80 14.39
C SER A 234 2.84 -1.99 15.11
N PRO A 235 4.17 -1.99 15.33
CA PRO A 235 4.84 -3.05 16.09
C PRO A 235 4.33 -3.20 17.53
N THR A 236 3.76 -2.15 18.11
CA THR A 236 3.16 -2.13 19.46
C THR A 236 1.71 -2.63 19.47
N GLY A 237 1.10 -2.88 18.30
CA GLY A 237 -0.29 -3.30 18.16
C GLY A 237 -1.30 -2.16 18.08
N GLU A 238 -0.84 -0.90 18.04
CA GLU A 238 -1.69 0.25 17.75
C GLU A 238 -2.11 0.23 16.28
N LEU A 239 -3.39 0.50 16.03
CA LEU A 239 -3.97 0.49 14.69
C LEU A 239 -4.06 1.92 14.15
N PHE A 240 -3.63 2.12 12.90
CA PHE A 240 -3.81 3.37 12.17
C PHE A 240 -4.67 3.15 10.93
N TYR A 241 -5.59 4.07 10.70
CA TYR A 241 -6.39 4.15 9.49
C TYR A 241 -5.87 5.32 8.63
N ILE A 242 -5.67 5.08 7.34
CA ILE A 242 -5.01 6.01 6.43
C ILE A 242 -5.91 6.24 5.23
N LYS A 243 -6.26 7.49 4.99
CA LYS A 243 -6.93 7.92 3.76
C LYS A 243 -5.87 8.50 2.84
N TRP A 244 -5.65 7.85 1.70
CA TRP A 244 -4.73 8.29 0.66
C TRP A 244 -5.53 8.95 -0.45
N TYR A 245 -5.29 10.24 -0.66
CA TYR A 245 -5.95 11.05 -1.67
C TYR A 245 -4.99 11.31 -2.83
N GLY A 246 -5.47 11.11 -4.04
CA GLY A 246 -4.73 11.45 -5.25
C GLY A 246 -5.59 12.12 -6.31
N GLU A 247 -4.92 12.89 -7.14
CA GLU A 247 -5.47 13.66 -8.24
C GLU A 247 -5.14 12.95 -9.54
N GLU A 248 -6.12 12.88 -10.43
CA GLU A 248 -5.98 12.33 -11.76
C GLU A 248 -5.79 13.49 -12.75
N TYR A 249 -4.79 13.38 -13.62
CA TYR A 249 -4.58 14.31 -14.73
C TYR A 249 -4.21 13.54 -15.99
N GLU A 250 -4.47 14.13 -17.16
CA GLU A 250 -4.05 13.56 -18.43
C GLU A 250 -2.52 13.67 -18.56
N GLY A 251 -1.85 12.53 -18.75
CA GLY A 251 -0.43 12.45 -19.07
C GLY A 251 -0.12 11.29 -20.02
N GLU A 252 1.05 11.29 -20.64
CA GLU A 252 1.48 10.22 -21.54
C GLU A 252 2.04 9.00 -20.75
N ASP A 253 1.63 7.78 -21.12
CA ASP A 253 2.12 6.55 -20.51
C ASP A 253 3.46 6.13 -21.14
N LEU A 254 4.57 6.28 -20.41
CA LEU A 254 5.90 5.81 -20.86
C LEU A 254 6.08 4.28 -20.78
N ASP A 255 5.16 3.56 -20.14
CA ASP A 255 5.29 2.12 -19.86
C ASP A 255 4.59 1.21 -20.89
N ARG A 256 4.17 1.73 -22.06
CA ARG A 256 3.40 0.95 -23.06
C ARG A 256 4.22 0.58 -24.29
N ASP A 257 4.11 -0.69 -24.65
CA ASP A 257 4.73 -1.38 -25.81
C ASP A 257 4.64 -0.56 -27.12
N GLU A 258 5.77 -0.38 -27.81
CA GLU A 258 5.96 0.42 -29.05
C GLU A 258 5.08 -0.01 -30.25
N ASN A 259 4.27 -1.06 -30.09
CA ASN A 259 3.58 -1.75 -31.19
C ASN A 259 2.15 -1.25 -31.46
N TYR A 260 1.68 -0.21 -30.76
CA TYR A 260 0.36 0.40 -31.00
C TYR A 260 0.48 1.89 -31.34
N ASN A 261 0.17 2.24 -32.59
CA ASN A 261 0.12 3.62 -33.12
C ASN A 261 -1.04 4.48 -32.56
N ASP A 262 -1.60 4.14 -31.41
CA ASP A 262 -2.70 4.88 -30.78
C ASP A 262 -2.16 5.58 -29.54
N VAL A 263 -2.17 6.92 -29.55
CA VAL A 263 -1.76 7.76 -28.41
C VAL A 263 -2.81 7.57 -27.31
N VAL A 264 -2.64 6.51 -26.52
CA VAL A 264 -3.51 6.25 -25.38
C VAL A 264 -3.09 7.21 -24.26
N ARG A 265 -3.78 8.35 -24.21
CA ARG A 265 -3.74 9.25 -23.05
C ARG A 265 -4.09 8.45 -21.81
N SER A 266 -3.21 8.47 -20.83
CA SER A 266 -3.42 7.76 -19.58
C SER A 266 -3.76 8.71 -18.46
N LEU A 267 -4.60 8.25 -17.54
CA LEU A 267 -4.89 8.97 -16.32
C LEU A 267 -3.73 8.73 -15.36
N THR A 268 -2.87 9.74 -15.23
CA THR A 268 -1.78 9.69 -14.28
C THR A 268 -2.30 10.07 -12.90
N HIS A 269 -2.04 9.20 -11.91
CA HIS A 269 -2.46 9.42 -10.54
C HIS A 269 -1.30 9.99 -9.70
N LYS A 270 -1.44 11.25 -9.28
CA LYS A 270 -0.48 11.93 -8.40
C LYS A 270 -1.01 11.99 -6.99
N THR A 271 -0.18 11.54 -6.06
CA THR A 271 -0.47 11.63 -4.63
C THR A 271 -0.59 13.09 -4.19
N LYS A 272 -1.75 13.44 -3.65
CA LYS A 272 -2.02 14.79 -3.16
C LYS A 272 -1.82 14.89 -1.66
N LYS A 273 -2.39 13.95 -0.89
CA LYS A 273 -2.42 14.03 0.56
C LYS A 273 -2.70 12.69 1.24
N PHE A 274 -2.17 12.54 2.45
CA PHE A 274 -2.61 11.52 3.39
C PHE A 274 -3.29 12.14 4.61
N MET A 275 -4.31 11.46 5.11
CA MET A 275 -4.85 11.70 6.44
C MET A 275 -4.69 10.44 7.28
N VAL A 276 -4.14 10.60 8.47
CA VAL A 276 -3.87 9.51 9.40
C VAL A 276 -4.80 9.63 10.60
N PHE A 277 -5.35 8.50 11.00
CA PHE A 277 -6.19 8.39 12.18
C PHE A 277 -5.64 7.26 13.05
N ARG A 278 -5.57 7.51 14.35
CA ARG A 278 -5.14 6.52 15.36
C ARG A 278 -6.38 5.90 15.99
N GLU A 279 -6.37 4.59 16.17
CA GLU A 279 -7.40 3.90 16.97
C GLU A 279 -7.34 4.41 18.40
N LYS A 280 -8.49 4.86 18.91
CA LYS A 280 -8.65 5.20 20.32
C LYS A 280 -8.83 3.90 21.08
N GLU A 281 -8.10 3.71 22.17
CA GLU A 281 -8.42 2.64 23.12
C GLU A 281 -9.80 2.91 23.72
N THR A 282 -10.81 2.28 23.16
CA THR A 282 -12.15 2.25 23.75
C THR A 282 -12.09 1.32 24.96
N GLY A 283 -11.65 1.85 26.10
CA GLY A 283 -12.21 1.37 27.36
C GLY A 283 -13.73 1.54 27.25
N TYR A 284 -14.52 0.56 27.71
CA TYR A 284 -15.99 0.59 27.72
C TYR A 284 -16.51 2.02 27.98
N ALA A 285 -16.91 2.73 26.93
CA ALA A 285 -17.18 4.16 27.04
C ALA A 285 -18.62 4.38 27.50
N GLU A 286 -18.83 4.55 28.80
CA GLU A 286 -19.94 5.37 29.29
C GLU A 286 -19.55 6.85 29.17
N GLU A 287 -19.89 7.50 28.04
CA GLU A 287 -19.93 8.97 28.00
C GLU A 287 -21.33 9.47 27.69
N LYS A 288 -21.96 10.05 28.72
CA LYS A 288 -23.18 10.85 28.61
C LYS A 288 -22.86 12.20 28.01
N LYS A 289 -23.37 12.46 26.80
CA LYS A 289 -23.84 13.80 26.39
C LYS A 289 -24.95 13.66 25.35
N ASN A 290 -26.14 14.11 25.74
CA ASN A 290 -27.36 14.26 24.93
C ASN A 290 -27.93 12.96 24.30
N GLU A 291 -28.74 12.25 25.09
CA GLU A 291 -29.87 11.38 24.67
C GLU A 291 -29.72 10.45 23.43
N VAL A 292 -28.53 9.95 23.11
CA VAL A 292 -28.39 8.79 22.21
C VAL A 292 -27.34 7.85 22.78
N ILE A 293 -27.78 6.73 23.34
CA ILE A 293 -26.93 5.58 23.68
C ILE A 293 -26.65 4.86 22.36
N ILE A 294 -25.45 5.02 21.80
CA ILE A 294 -24.99 4.16 20.71
C ILE A 294 -24.34 2.96 21.37
N TYR A 295 -24.98 1.79 21.30
CA TYR A 295 -24.33 0.54 21.63
C TYR A 295 -23.21 0.32 20.61
N THR A 296 -21.95 0.51 21.02
CA THR A 296 -20.81 -0.03 20.27
C THR A 296 -20.84 -1.54 20.46
N GLU A 297 -20.94 -2.31 19.38
CA GLU A 297 -20.64 -3.74 19.47
C GLU A 297 -19.19 -3.89 19.96
N GLU A 298 -18.86 -5.01 20.63
CA GLU A 298 -17.53 -5.27 21.22
C GLU A 298 -16.35 -5.09 20.23
N ASP A 299 -16.65 -5.07 18.93
CA ASP A 299 -15.69 -4.97 17.83
C ASP A 299 -15.69 -3.59 17.10
N ASP A 300 -16.56 -2.62 17.44
CA ASP A 300 -16.57 -1.31 16.76
C ASP A 300 -15.29 -0.50 17.08
N LYS A 301 -14.73 0.17 16.06
CA LYS A 301 -13.49 0.94 16.20
C LYS A 301 -13.73 2.44 16.08
N THR A 302 -13.17 3.22 17.00
CA THR A 302 -13.17 4.69 16.93
C THR A 302 -11.79 5.20 16.58
N MET A 303 -11.73 6.09 15.58
CA MET A 303 -10.52 6.61 14.98
C MET A 303 -10.44 8.12 15.21
N THR A 304 -9.33 8.60 15.76
CA THR A 304 -9.06 10.02 16.00
C THR A 304 -8.01 10.52 15.02
N TYR A 305 -8.28 11.64 14.33
CA TYR A 305 -7.30 12.25 13.42
C TYR A 305 -6.01 12.61 14.16
N THR A 306 -4.87 12.33 13.54
CA THR A 306 -3.56 12.64 14.12
C THR A 306 -2.59 13.14 13.06
N GLU A 307 -1.76 14.10 13.46
CA GLU A 307 -0.62 14.61 12.68
C GLU A 307 0.71 14.13 13.26
N ASP A 308 0.67 13.19 14.23
CA ASP A 308 1.86 12.67 14.91
C ASP A 308 1.73 11.17 15.25
N ILE A 309 2.55 10.36 14.57
CA ILE A 309 2.72 8.92 14.85
C ILE A 309 4.01 8.62 15.63
N GLY A 310 4.74 9.63 16.11
CA GLY A 310 5.96 9.49 16.91
C GLY A 310 7.15 9.00 16.09
N ASP A 311 7.94 8.09 16.66
CA ASP A 311 9.08 7.46 15.98
C ASP A 311 8.65 6.49 14.86
N LEU A 312 7.37 6.37 14.54
CA LEU A 312 6.91 5.45 13.50
C LEU A 312 7.05 6.07 12.10
N CYS A 313 7.29 5.21 11.13
CA CYS A 313 7.01 5.50 9.72
C CYS A 313 6.13 4.41 9.14
N ILE A 314 5.32 4.78 8.16
CA ILE A 314 4.36 3.87 7.52
C ILE A 314 4.73 3.72 6.05
N PHE A 315 4.56 2.52 5.54
CA PHE A 315 4.71 2.23 4.13
C PHE A 315 3.36 1.83 3.55
N VAL A 316 2.91 2.62 2.59
CA VAL A 316 1.63 2.41 1.89
C VAL A 316 1.93 2.13 0.43
N GLY A 317 1.33 1.09 -0.10
CA GLY A 317 1.49 0.71 -1.49
C GLY A 317 0.33 -0.16 -1.89
N HIS A 318 0.59 -1.06 -2.84
CA HIS A 318 -0.48 -1.92 -3.38
C HIS A 318 -0.57 -3.26 -2.65
N SER A 319 0.44 -3.63 -1.88
CA SER A 319 0.38 -4.76 -0.93
C SER A 319 -0.19 -4.31 0.43
N GLN A 320 -0.22 -5.21 1.41
CA GLN A 320 -0.52 -4.86 2.80
C GLN A 320 0.40 -3.72 3.28
N ALA A 321 -0.20 -2.64 3.78
CA ALA A 321 0.53 -1.56 4.44
C ALA A 321 1.19 -2.07 5.73
N TYR A 322 2.38 -1.56 6.05
CA TYR A 322 3.10 -1.93 7.26
C TYR A 322 3.75 -0.73 7.91
N CYS A 323 4.03 -0.85 9.20
CA CYS A 323 4.57 0.21 10.03
C CYS A 323 5.80 -0.30 10.78
N VAL A 324 6.83 0.54 10.89
CA VAL A 324 8.06 0.26 11.62
C VAL A 324 8.51 1.50 12.39
N PRO A 325 9.34 1.34 13.43
CA PRO A 325 10.06 2.46 14.02
C PRO A 325 11.08 2.99 13.00
N ALA A 326 11.13 4.29 12.81
CA ALA A 326 12.16 4.96 12.00
C ALA A 326 13.55 4.68 12.56
N SER A 327 13.68 4.60 13.89
CA SER A 327 14.92 4.15 14.56
C SER A 327 15.40 2.73 14.18
N SER A 328 14.58 1.92 13.50
CA SER A 328 14.96 0.56 13.07
C SER A 328 15.90 0.51 11.87
N SER A 329 16.03 1.58 11.09
CA SER A 329 16.94 1.63 9.93
C SER A 329 17.44 3.06 9.67
N PRO A 330 18.74 3.25 9.42
CA PRO A 330 19.29 4.54 8.98
C PRO A 330 18.55 5.09 7.75
N GLY A 331 18.25 6.39 7.77
CA GLY A 331 17.58 7.13 6.69
C GLY A 331 16.06 7.08 6.73
N LEU A 332 15.45 6.27 7.61
CA LEU A 332 14.01 6.40 7.86
C LEU A 332 13.74 7.67 8.67
N LYS A 333 12.72 8.40 8.27
CA LYS A 333 12.23 9.59 8.96
C LYS A 333 11.05 9.24 9.86
N PRO A 334 11.06 9.65 11.14
CA PRO A 334 9.89 9.51 11.99
C PRO A 334 8.76 10.39 11.45
N ASN A 335 7.52 10.01 11.79
CA ASN A 335 6.30 10.72 11.40
C ASN A 335 6.12 10.92 9.88
N CYS A 336 6.54 9.92 9.09
CA CYS A 336 6.46 9.95 7.62
C CYS A 336 5.74 8.73 7.05
N ILE A 337 5.12 8.92 5.88
CA ILE A 337 4.55 7.87 5.04
C ILE A 337 5.38 7.76 3.76
N TYR A 338 5.93 6.57 3.51
CA TYR A 338 6.59 6.22 2.25
C TYR A 338 5.56 5.54 1.37
N PHE A 339 5.33 6.08 0.17
CA PHE A 339 4.32 5.54 -0.74
C PHE A 339 4.91 5.12 -2.07
N VAL A 340 4.35 4.04 -2.64
CA VAL A 340 4.78 3.44 -3.91
C VAL A 340 3.59 3.00 -4.75
N GLY A 341 3.82 2.85 -6.05
CA GLY A 341 2.84 2.35 -7.00
C GLY A 341 2.63 3.31 -8.16
N TYR A 342 1.44 3.92 -8.25
CA TYR A 342 1.12 4.96 -9.23
C TYR A 342 2.02 6.21 -9.16
N SER A 343 2.50 6.53 -7.96
CA SER A 343 3.56 7.50 -7.76
C SER A 343 4.41 7.06 -6.57
N PHE A 344 5.69 7.40 -6.61
CA PHE A 344 6.65 7.12 -5.54
C PHE A 344 6.96 8.41 -4.79
N GLY A 345 7.06 8.33 -3.47
CA GLY A 345 7.37 9.51 -2.69
C GLY A 345 7.33 9.31 -1.18
N VAL A 346 7.52 10.43 -0.48
CA VAL A 346 7.50 10.52 0.98
C VAL A 346 6.60 11.66 1.39
N TYR A 347 5.64 11.37 2.26
CA TYR A 347 4.75 12.34 2.86
C TYR A 347 5.13 12.56 4.32
N ASP A 348 5.53 13.77 4.65
CA ASP A 348 5.80 14.20 6.04
C ASP A 348 4.48 14.63 6.68
N ILE A 349 4.07 13.90 7.73
CA ILE A 349 2.76 14.10 8.37
C ILE A 349 2.74 15.44 9.11
N THR A 350 3.84 15.79 9.78
CA THR A 350 3.98 17.03 10.57
C THR A 350 3.81 18.28 9.72
N THR A 351 4.53 18.32 8.59
CA THR A 351 4.58 19.50 7.72
C THR A 351 3.53 19.44 6.61
N LYS A 352 2.80 18.32 6.51
CA LYS A 352 1.87 18.00 5.42
C LYS A 352 2.55 18.13 4.05
N THR A 353 3.84 17.81 3.98
CA THR A 353 4.64 17.94 2.76
C THR A 353 4.62 16.65 1.97
N CYS A 354 4.05 16.68 0.76
CA CYS A 354 4.11 15.57 -0.18
C CYS A 354 5.33 15.74 -1.07
N THR A 355 6.34 14.88 -0.91
CA THR A 355 7.49 14.82 -1.81
C THR A 355 7.30 13.69 -2.82
N THR A 356 7.10 14.02 -4.10
CA THR A 356 6.88 13.04 -5.18
C THR A 356 8.10 12.97 -6.09
N PHE A 357 8.50 11.76 -6.46
CA PHE A 357 9.59 11.53 -7.41
C PHE A 357 9.05 11.46 -8.84
N PHE A 358 9.77 12.08 -9.77
CA PHE A 358 9.48 12.12 -11.19
C PHE A 358 10.70 11.63 -11.99
N THR A 359 10.45 11.20 -13.21
CA THR A 359 11.46 10.77 -14.17
C THR A 359 11.12 11.31 -15.55
N ARG A 360 12.09 11.24 -16.45
CA ARG A 360 11.94 11.54 -17.87
C ARG A 360 12.69 10.48 -18.68
N ASP A 361 12.30 10.23 -19.91
CA ASP A 361 13.06 9.33 -20.77
C ASP A 361 14.36 9.99 -21.20
N ALA A 362 15.47 9.31 -20.92
CA ALA A 362 16.81 9.86 -21.12
C ALA A 362 17.20 9.95 -22.60
N ASP A 363 16.52 9.19 -23.46
CA ASP A 363 16.83 9.08 -24.89
C ASP A 363 16.10 10.13 -25.74
N GLU A 364 15.16 10.89 -25.16
CA GLU A 364 14.37 11.90 -25.86
C GLU A 364 14.36 13.23 -25.10
N GLU A 365 15.08 14.22 -25.64
CA GLU A 365 15.23 15.58 -25.07
C GLU A 365 13.89 16.35 -24.95
N ASP A 366 12.83 15.86 -25.61
CA ASP A 366 11.47 16.41 -25.62
C ASP A 366 10.42 15.54 -24.90
N SER A 367 10.80 14.42 -24.27
CA SER A 367 9.86 13.52 -23.57
C SER A 367 9.12 14.22 -22.41
N GLU A 368 7.90 13.79 -22.10
CA GLU A 368 7.12 14.36 -21.00
C GLU A 368 7.69 13.92 -19.62
N ILE A 369 7.54 14.77 -18.60
CA ILE A 369 7.92 14.42 -17.23
C ILE A 369 6.80 13.61 -16.59
N ALA A 370 7.10 12.37 -16.23
CA ALA A 370 6.14 11.43 -15.64
C ALA A 370 6.50 11.11 -14.18
N PRO A 371 5.51 10.84 -13.30
CA PRO A 371 5.79 10.36 -11.96
C PRO A 371 6.57 9.06 -12.01
N LEU A 372 7.57 8.95 -11.13
CA LEU A 372 8.25 7.68 -10.92
C LEU A 372 7.24 6.69 -10.34
N ARG A 373 7.03 5.57 -11.04
CA ARG A 373 5.98 4.61 -10.75
C ARG A 373 6.41 3.19 -11.08
N ARG A 374 5.69 2.21 -10.54
CA ARG A 374 5.84 0.79 -10.84
C ARG A 374 4.50 0.10 -10.67
N LEU A 375 3.99 -0.46 -11.76
CA LEU A 375 2.65 -1.06 -11.82
C LEU A 375 2.69 -2.60 -11.87
N ASP A 376 3.84 -3.23 -12.04
CA ASP A 376 3.91 -4.70 -12.12
C ASP A 376 3.56 -5.38 -10.79
N PHE A 377 2.92 -6.55 -10.88
CA PHE A 377 2.60 -7.38 -9.71
C PHE A 377 3.87 -7.64 -8.85
N PRO A 378 3.82 -7.54 -7.50
CA PRO A 378 2.64 -7.45 -6.62
C PRO A 378 1.95 -6.07 -6.56
N TYR A 379 2.36 -5.16 -7.43
CA TYR A 379 1.78 -3.83 -7.63
C TYR A 379 0.78 -3.87 -8.83
N TRP A 380 -0.12 -2.90 -8.95
CA TRP A 380 -1.40 -3.00 -9.66
C TRP A 380 -1.22 -3.22 -11.15
N PRO A 381 -1.66 -4.33 -11.72
CA PRO A 381 -1.83 -4.33 -13.16
C PRO A 381 -3.05 -3.43 -13.49
N PRO A 382 -2.99 -2.60 -14.55
CA PRO A 382 -3.84 -1.43 -14.77
C PRO A 382 -5.35 -1.70 -14.71
N PRO A 383 -6.18 -0.66 -14.48
CA PRO A 383 -7.63 -0.75 -14.24
C PRO A 383 -8.43 -1.32 -15.43
N PHE A 384 -7.83 -1.45 -16.60
CA PHE A 384 -8.49 -2.02 -17.77
C PHE A 384 -8.21 -3.53 -17.92
N PRO A 385 -9.21 -4.31 -18.35
CA PRO A 385 -8.95 -5.66 -18.81
C PRO A 385 -8.01 -5.57 -20.02
N ILE A 386 -6.87 -6.25 -19.94
CA ILE A 386 -6.15 -6.63 -21.15
C ILE A 386 -7.12 -7.57 -21.86
N SER A 387 -7.72 -7.10 -22.94
CA SER A 387 -8.55 -7.92 -23.82
C SER A 387 -7.78 -9.18 -24.18
N CYS A 388 -8.40 -10.34 -23.93
CA CYS A 388 -7.88 -11.65 -24.28
C CYS A 388 -7.55 -11.79 -25.77
#